data_AF-A0A9X0BIS9-F1
#
_entry.id   AF-A0A9X0BIS9-F1
#
_cell.length_a   1.000
_cell.length_b   1.000
_cell.length_c   1.000
_cell.angle_alpha   90.00
_cell.angle_beta   90.00
_cell.angle_gamma   90.00
#
_symmetry.space_group_name_H-M   'P 1'
#
loop_
_entity.id
_entity.type
_entity.pdbx_description
1 polymer ?
#
loop_
_entity_poly.entity_id
_entity_poly.type
_entity_poly.pdbx_seq_one_letter_code
_entity_poly.pdbx_strand_id
1 'polypeptide(L)'
;MKASTVLGLFVAYAATASAIPVNQRNHQVEITFIGAADAQFTQNIPTDGSVVSIENPLSVSHISSNTAGVQCTFNGIDHSVTVVNGVQWVDVGPPQTQVTGSCQVQGSGSSPAPPSTPSTDPTGDQVHVTFMGAADAQFTQTFPSNGEWVQIMNPLSISHIQTNTEGVTCIFNGIDHSVTTVVGTQLVDVGPPQTQISGSCA
;
A
#
# COMPACT_ATOMS: atom_id res chain seq x y z
N MET A 1 -46.22 -0.44 77.09
CA MET A 1 -46.23 -1.46 76.02
C MET A 1 -46.07 -0.73 74.70
N LYS A 2 -45.23 -1.05 73.73
CA LYS A 2 -44.14 -2.03 73.54
C LYS A 2 -43.38 -1.48 72.31
N ALA A 3 -42.05 -1.59 72.31
CA ALA A 3 -41.17 -1.17 71.22
C ALA A 3 -41.36 -2.04 69.96
N SER A 4 -41.05 -1.50 68.77
CA SER A 4 -40.57 -2.30 67.63
C SER A 4 -39.82 -1.43 66.63
N THR A 5 -38.49 -1.55 66.72
CA THR A 5 -37.49 -1.20 65.72
C THR A 5 -37.60 -2.14 64.51
N VAL A 6 -37.49 -1.66 63.28
CA VAL A 6 -37.09 -2.50 62.13
C VAL A 6 -36.11 -1.74 61.24
N LEU A 7 -35.00 -2.43 60.97
CA LEU A 7 -33.83 -2.10 60.16
C LEU A 7 -34.16 -1.97 58.67
N GLY A 8 -33.41 -1.10 57.97
CA GLY A 8 -33.58 -0.80 56.55
C GLY A 8 -33.01 -1.81 55.55
N LEU A 9 -33.03 -1.41 54.29
CA LEU A 9 -32.24 -1.97 53.18
C LEU A 9 -32.19 -0.93 52.06
N PHE A 10 -31.04 -0.27 51.89
CA PHE A 10 -30.74 0.52 50.71
C PHE A 10 -30.35 -0.44 49.58
N VAL A 11 -31.22 -0.58 48.58
CA VAL A 11 -30.93 -1.31 47.36
C VAL A 11 -30.15 -0.38 46.43
N ALA A 12 -28.84 -0.53 46.36
CA ALA A 12 -28.02 0.13 45.35
C ALA A 12 -28.23 -0.61 44.01
N TYR A 13 -28.98 0.01 43.09
CA TYR A 13 -29.04 -0.44 41.70
C TYR A 13 -27.67 -0.17 41.04
N ALA A 14 -26.85 -1.20 40.92
CA ALA A 14 -25.70 -1.18 40.03
C ALA A 14 -26.23 -1.22 38.59
N ALA A 15 -26.26 -0.07 37.92
CA ALA A 15 -26.48 -0.02 36.48
C ALA A 15 -25.26 -0.66 35.79
N THR A 16 -25.38 -1.92 35.39
CA THR A 16 -24.45 -2.53 34.46
C THR A 16 -24.65 -1.83 33.12
N ALA A 17 -23.81 -0.85 32.81
CA ALA A 17 -23.70 -0.31 31.47
C ALA A 17 -23.23 -1.47 30.56
N SER A 18 -24.17 -2.10 29.87
CA SER A 18 -23.84 -2.95 28.74
C SER A 18 -23.25 -2.03 27.67
N ALA A 19 -21.92 -2.00 27.56
CA ALA A 19 -21.27 -1.47 26.39
C ALA A 19 -21.74 -2.31 25.22
N ILE A 20 -22.67 -1.76 24.42
CA ILE A 20 -23.00 -2.34 23.12
C ILE A 20 -21.68 -2.28 22.35
N PRO A 21 -21.11 -3.41 21.90
CA PRO A 21 -19.95 -3.36 21.05
C PRO A 21 -20.34 -2.46 19.88
N VAL A 22 -19.59 -1.37 19.70
CA VAL A 22 -19.72 -0.54 18.50
C VAL A 22 -19.63 -1.51 17.34
N ASN A 23 -20.73 -1.63 16.60
CA ASN A 23 -20.76 -2.34 15.33
C ASN A 23 -19.69 -1.64 14.49
N GLN A 24 -18.49 -2.20 14.48
CA GLN A 24 -17.42 -1.78 13.60
C GLN A 24 -18.03 -1.99 12.22
N ARG A 25 -18.47 -0.90 11.59
CA ARG A 25 -19.05 -0.96 10.26
C ARG A 25 -17.96 -1.62 9.42
N ASN A 26 -18.16 -2.89 9.06
CA ASN A 26 -17.27 -3.64 8.19
C ASN A 26 -17.37 -2.98 6.82
N HIS A 27 -16.63 -1.88 6.66
CA HIS A 27 -16.43 -1.26 5.36
C HIS A 27 -15.65 -2.29 4.56
N GLN A 28 -16.30 -2.82 3.53
CA GLN A 28 -15.73 -3.78 2.60
C GLN A 28 -15.76 -3.14 1.21
N VAL A 29 -14.79 -3.49 0.37
CA VAL A 29 -14.77 -3.13 -1.04
C VAL A 29 -14.97 -4.35 -1.89
N GLU A 30 -15.83 -4.22 -2.89
CA GLU A 30 -15.95 -5.23 -3.94
C GLU A 30 -14.82 -5.04 -4.95
N ILE A 31 -14.06 -6.11 -5.15
CA ILE A 31 -12.96 -6.19 -6.11
C ILE A 31 -13.35 -7.20 -7.19
N THR A 32 -13.18 -6.83 -8.44
CA THR A 32 -13.38 -7.71 -9.60
C THR A 32 -12.03 -8.19 -10.10
N PHE A 33 -11.89 -9.51 -10.25
CA PHE A 33 -10.72 -10.16 -10.83
C PHE A 33 -11.12 -10.71 -12.20
N ILE A 34 -10.32 -10.42 -13.23
CA ILE A 34 -10.60 -10.77 -14.61
C ILE A 34 -9.41 -11.54 -15.17
N GLY A 35 -9.69 -12.66 -15.81
CA GLY A 35 -8.72 -13.54 -16.44
C GLY A 35 -8.93 -13.67 -17.96
N ALA A 36 -8.41 -14.76 -18.53
CA ALA A 36 -8.57 -15.04 -19.95
C ALA A 36 -10.03 -15.32 -20.35
N ALA A 37 -10.37 -15.03 -21.61
CA ALA A 37 -11.70 -15.23 -22.19
C ALA A 37 -12.84 -14.60 -21.36
N ASP A 38 -12.57 -13.43 -20.77
CA ASP A 38 -13.52 -12.65 -19.94
C ASP A 38 -14.06 -13.40 -18.72
N ALA A 39 -13.39 -14.48 -18.30
CA ALA A 39 -13.71 -15.14 -17.03
C ALA A 39 -13.41 -14.18 -15.87
N GLN A 40 -14.37 -14.01 -14.97
CA GLN A 40 -14.25 -13.07 -13.85
C GLN A 40 -14.91 -13.60 -12.58
N PHE A 41 -14.44 -13.11 -11.43
CA PHE A 41 -15.13 -13.26 -10.14
C PHE A 41 -15.00 -11.99 -9.33
N THR A 42 -15.90 -11.79 -8.36
CA THR A 42 -15.82 -10.69 -7.41
C THR A 42 -15.58 -11.21 -6.00
N GLN A 43 -14.88 -10.43 -5.18
CA GLN A 43 -14.68 -10.71 -3.76
C GLN A 43 -14.75 -9.41 -2.95
N ASN A 44 -15.45 -9.48 -1.82
CA ASN A 44 -15.50 -8.40 -0.84
C ASN A 44 -14.30 -8.49 0.10
N ILE A 45 -13.51 -7.42 0.16
CA ILE A 45 -12.32 -7.33 1.01
C ILE A 45 -12.52 -6.26 2.08
N PRO A 46 -12.31 -6.57 3.38
CA PRO A 46 -12.36 -5.57 4.44
C PRO A 46 -11.37 -4.43 4.18
N THR A 47 -11.78 -3.19 4.48
CA THR A 47 -10.94 -2.00 4.33
C THR A 47 -10.19 -1.63 5.62
N ASP A 48 -10.03 -2.59 6.53
CA ASP A 48 -9.35 -2.41 7.82
C ASP A 48 -7.87 -2.81 7.79
N GLY A 49 -7.35 -3.15 6.61
CA GLY A 49 -5.99 -3.63 6.39
C GLY A 49 -5.81 -5.12 6.67
N SER A 50 -6.86 -5.85 7.07
CA SER A 50 -6.76 -7.30 7.24
C SER A 50 -6.47 -8.01 5.91
N VAL A 51 -5.64 -9.04 6.00
CA VAL A 51 -5.30 -9.91 4.86
C VAL A 51 -6.35 -11.01 4.77
N VAL A 52 -6.95 -11.17 3.60
CA VAL A 52 -7.88 -12.26 3.28
C VAL A 52 -7.28 -13.21 2.27
N SER A 53 -7.67 -14.48 2.33
CA SER A 53 -7.33 -15.47 1.31
C SER A 53 -8.20 -15.27 0.06
N ILE A 54 -7.61 -15.57 -1.08
CA ILE A 54 -8.28 -15.64 -2.39
C ILE A 54 -8.07 -17.07 -2.89
N GLU A 55 -9.16 -17.84 -2.96
CA GLU A 55 -9.10 -19.29 -3.23
C GLU A 55 -9.53 -19.65 -4.66
N ASN A 56 -9.87 -18.65 -5.47
CA ASN A 56 -10.32 -18.87 -6.83
C ASN A 56 -9.11 -19.23 -7.73
N PRO A 57 -9.14 -20.36 -8.46
CA PRO A 57 -8.01 -20.81 -9.28
C PRO A 57 -7.85 -20.03 -10.60
N LEU A 58 -8.68 -19.02 -10.87
CA LEU A 58 -8.60 -18.21 -12.08
C LEU A 58 -7.19 -17.59 -12.25
N SER A 59 -6.62 -17.71 -13.45
CA SER A 59 -5.44 -16.95 -13.84
C SER A 59 -5.86 -15.52 -14.17
N VAL A 60 -5.61 -14.62 -13.22
CA VAL A 60 -6.02 -13.20 -13.28
C VAL A 60 -5.01 -12.42 -14.10
N SER A 61 -5.51 -11.70 -15.10
CA SER A 61 -4.75 -10.76 -15.93
C SER A 61 -5.09 -9.31 -15.62
N HIS A 62 -6.23 -9.03 -14.96
CA HIS A 62 -6.61 -7.68 -14.55
C HIS A 62 -7.38 -7.69 -13.23
N ILE A 63 -7.22 -6.62 -12.46
CA ILE A 63 -7.99 -6.37 -11.23
C ILE A 63 -8.64 -5.00 -11.34
N SER A 64 -9.91 -4.92 -10.96
CA SER A 64 -10.69 -3.69 -10.95
C SER A 64 -11.32 -3.44 -9.59
N SER A 65 -11.29 -2.18 -9.18
CA SER A 65 -12.05 -1.66 -8.05
C SER A 65 -12.93 -0.51 -8.54
N ASN A 66 -14.17 -0.49 -8.04
CA ASN A 66 -15.10 0.62 -8.24
C ASN A 66 -15.25 1.50 -7.00
N THR A 67 -14.43 1.27 -5.97
CA THR A 67 -14.52 2.02 -4.70
C THR A 67 -13.41 3.06 -4.61
N ALA A 68 -13.80 4.34 -4.55
CA ALA A 68 -12.86 5.44 -4.34
C ALA A 68 -12.32 5.48 -2.90
N GLY A 69 -11.12 6.03 -2.71
CA GLY A 69 -10.56 6.28 -1.38
C GLY A 69 -10.15 5.01 -0.63
N VAL A 70 -9.88 3.92 -1.32
CA VAL A 70 -9.38 2.66 -0.75
C VAL A 70 -8.16 2.22 -1.55
N GLN A 71 -7.09 1.84 -0.87
CA GLN A 71 -5.95 1.18 -1.49
C GLN A 71 -6.03 -0.31 -1.19
N CYS A 72 -5.90 -1.14 -2.23
CA CYS A 72 -5.85 -2.58 -2.11
C CYS A 72 -4.54 -3.12 -2.66
N THR A 73 -4.02 -4.16 -2.00
CA THR A 73 -2.83 -4.90 -2.41
C THR A 73 -3.19 -6.36 -2.55
N PHE A 74 -2.79 -6.98 -3.66
CA PHE A 74 -3.05 -8.37 -3.98
C PHE A 74 -1.73 -9.09 -4.24
N ASN A 75 -1.57 -10.29 -3.67
CA ASN A 75 -0.41 -11.13 -3.91
C ASN A 75 -0.81 -12.31 -4.78
N GLY A 76 -0.03 -12.54 -5.83
CA GLY A 76 -0.13 -13.67 -6.73
C GLY A 76 0.59 -14.92 -6.22
N ILE A 77 0.26 -16.06 -6.79
CA ILE A 77 0.88 -17.35 -6.48
C ILE A 77 2.36 -17.39 -6.88
N ASP A 78 2.74 -16.62 -7.91
CA ASP A 78 4.13 -16.47 -8.36
C ASP A 78 4.81 -15.27 -7.67
N HIS A 79 4.32 -14.88 -6.49
CA HIS A 79 4.81 -13.76 -5.69
C HIS A 79 4.70 -12.37 -6.35
N SER A 80 3.84 -12.22 -7.37
CA SER A 80 3.53 -10.87 -7.89
C SER A 80 2.78 -10.05 -6.85
N VAL A 81 2.96 -8.74 -6.89
CA VAL A 81 2.15 -7.81 -6.10
C VAL A 81 1.44 -6.84 -7.02
N THR A 82 0.12 -6.76 -6.93
CA THR A 82 -0.70 -5.79 -7.66
C THR A 82 -1.35 -4.82 -6.68
N VAL A 83 -1.23 -3.53 -6.94
CA VAL A 83 -1.82 -2.48 -6.09
C VAL A 83 -2.89 -1.73 -6.88
N VAL A 84 -4.06 -1.56 -6.27
CA VAL A 84 -5.24 -0.91 -6.83
C VAL A 84 -5.61 0.27 -5.93
N ASN A 85 -5.45 1.50 -6.43
CA ASN A 85 -5.74 2.74 -5.69
C ASN A 85 -7.07 3.39 -6.11
N GLY A 86 -8.12 3.14 -5.35
CA GLY A 86 -9.43 3.73 -5.58
C GLY A 86 -10.14 3.08 -6.78
N VAL A 87 -10.81 3.91 -7.58
CA VAL A 87 -11.53 3.45 -8.79
C VAL A 87 -10.54 3.30 -9.93
N GLN A 88 -10.15 2.07 -10.24
CA GLN A 88 -9.20 1.81 -11.32
C GLN A 88 -9.26 0.38 -11.84
N TRP A 89 -8.64 0.19 -13.00
CA TRP A 89 -8.39 -1.07 -13.67
C TRP A 89 -6.88 -1.23 -13.82
N VAL A 90 -6.33 -2.34 -13.36
CA VAL A 90 -4.88 -2.57 -13.31
C VAL A 90 -4.55 -3.92 -13.89
N ASP A 91 -3.50 -3.96 -14.70
CA ASP A 91 -2.99 -5.19 -15.30
C ASP A 91 -2.21 -6.02 -14.25
N VAL A 92 -2.35 -7.33 -14.33
CA VAL A 92 -1.60 -8.32 -13.57
C VAL A 92 -0.69 -9.06 -14.53
N GLY A 93 0.62 -8.81 -14.44
CA GLY A 93 1.62 -9.42 -15.31
C GLY A 93 2.72 -10.14 -14.51
N PRO A 94 3.05 -11.40 -14.84
CA PRO A 94 2.33 -12.34 -15.73
C PRO A 94 0.95 -12.75 -15.18
N PRO A 95 -0.02 -13.17 -16.04
CA PRO A 95 -1.33 -13.64 -15.58
C PRO A 95 -1.22 -14.84 -14.64
N GLN A 96 -1.80 -14.72 -13.45
CA GLN A 96 -1.62 -15.71 -12.40
C GLN A 96 -2.76 -15.71 -11.38
N THR A 97 -2.86 -16.79 -10.62
CA THR A 97 -3.81 -16.88 -9.50
C THR A 97 -3.42 -15.92 -8.39
N GLN A 98 -4.39 -15.21 -7.82
CA GLN A 98 -4.21 -14.39 -6.63
C GLN A 98 -4.43 -15.24 -5.39
N VAL A 99 -3.56 -15.13 -4.39
CA VAL A 99 -3.59 -15.94 -3.17
C VAL A 99 -4.03 -15.15 -1.94
N THR A 100 -3.72 -13.85 -1.88
CA THR A 100 -4.15 -12.98 -0.78
C THR A 100 -4.46 -11.57 -1.25
N GLY A 101 -5.31 -10.87 -0.51
CA GLY A 101 -5.59 -9.45 -0.72
C GLY A 101 -5.78 -8.72 0.61
N SER A 102 -5.45 -7.43 0.63
CA SER A 102 -5.72 -6.55 1.77
C SER A 102 -6.09 -5.18 1.28
N CYS A 103 -7.14 -4.58 1.86
CA CYS A 103 -7.57 -3.24 1.50
C CYS A 103 -7.59 -2.33 2.73
N GLN A 104 -7.33 -1.04 2.54
CA GLN A 104 -7.36 -0.04 3.59
C GLN A 104 -7.96 1.26 3.08
N VAL A 105 -8.80 1.90 3.90
CA VAL A 105 -9.31 3.25 3.58
C VAL A 105 -8.14 4.21 3.54
N GLN A 106 -8.00 4.91 2.42
CA GLN A 106 -7.00 5.95 2.20
C GLN A 106 -7.35 7.13 3.15
N GLY A 107 -6.86 7.06 4.39
CA GLY A 107 -7.13 8.04 5.45
C GLY A 107 -7.52 7.49 6.82
N SER A 108 -7.62 6.16 7.02
CA SER A 108 -7.91 5.57 8.35
C SER A 108 -6.73 4.74 8.85
N GLY A 109 -5.86 5.40 9.63
CA GLY A 109 -4.62 4.85 10.15
C GLY A 109 -3.48 5.68 9.60
N SER A 110 -2.96 6.58 10.43
CA SER A 110 -1.76 7.39 10.23
C SER A 110 -0.82 6.85 9.14
N SER A 111 -0.97 7.36 7.92
CA SER A 111 0.22 7.79 7.22
C SER A 111 0.88 8.76 8.20
N PRO A 112 2.12 8.55 8.69
CA PRO A 112 2.85 9.71 9.10
C PRO A 112 2.78 10.61 7.87
N ALA A 113 2.11 11.75 7.98
CA ALA A 113 2.55 12.88 7.19
C ALA A 113 4.08 12.82 7.30
N PRO A 114 4.85 12.72 6.20
CA PRO A 114 6.29 12.85 6.28
C PRO A 114 6.50 14.02 7.23
N PRO A 115 7.26 13.87 8.33
CA PRO A 115 7.34 14.93 9.30
C PRO A 115 7.61 16.21 8.52
N SER A 116 6.65 17.14 8.54
CA SER A 116 6.94 18.53 8.26
C SER A 116 7.72 19.02 9.47
N THR A 117 8.87 18.39 9.72
CA THR A 117 9.91 19.00 10.53
C THR A 117 10.24 20.29 9.81
N PRO A 118 10.13 21.45 10.49
CA PRO A 118 10.74 22.66 9.99
C PRO A 118 12.16 22.30 9.61
N SER A 119 12.54 22.61 8.37
CA SER A 119 13.88 22.47 7.84
C SER A 119 14.88 22.89 8.90
N THR A 120 15.45 21.89 9.57
CA THR A 120 16.72 22.05 10.25
C THR A 120 17.64 21.36 9.29
N ASP A 121 18.08 22.14 8.32
CA ASP A 121 19.23 21.85 7.48
C ASP A 121 20.39 21.37 8.37
N PRO A 122 21.00 20.23 8.03
CA PRO A 122 22.45 20.20 8.05
C PRO A 122 22.91 19.55 6.76
N THR A 123 23.08 20.33 5.71
CA THR A 123 24.17 20.17 4.75
C THR A 123 24.33 18.71 4.27
N GLY A 124 23.32 18.19 3.57
CA GLY A 124 23.36 16.86 2.97
C GLY A 124 22.64 16.90 1.63
N ASP A 125 23.39 16.79 0.53
CA ASP A 125 22.86 16.93 -0.82
C ASP A 125 21.70 15.94 -1.05
N GLN A 126 20.56 16.44 -1.53
CA GLN A 126 19.42 15.61 -1.87
C GLN A 126 19.48 15.25 -3.36
N VAL A 127 19.23 13.97 -3.68
CA VAL A 127 19.23 13.45 -5.04
C VAL A 127 17.80 13.32 -5.54
N HIS A 128 17.46 14.05 -6.61
CA HIS A 128 16.17 13.94 -7.28
C HIS A 128 16.22 12.84 -8.34
N VAL A 129 15.37 11.83 -8.17
CA VAL A 129 15.25 10.70 -9.08
C VAL A 129 13.88 10.75 -9.75
N THR A 130 13.87 10.65 -11.07
CA THR A 130 12.67 10.50 -11.89
C THR A 130 12.54 9.05 -12.32
N PHE A 131 11.39 8.46 -12.06
CA PHE A 131 11.04 7.12 -12.51
C PHE A 131 10.01 7.24 -13.62
N MET A 132 10.29 6.63 -14.76
CA MET A 132 9.45 6.66 -15.96
C MET A 132 8.99 5.24 -16.28
N GLY A 133 7.71 5.09 -16.53
CA GLY A 133 7.05 3.81 -16.81
C GLY A 133 6.28 3.80 -18.11
N ALA A 134 5.37 2.83 -18.24
CA ALA A 134 4.51 2.70 -19.42
C ALA A 134 3.50 3.86 -19.54
N ALA A 135 3.03 4.11 -20.77
CA ALA A 135 2.02 5.13 -21.09
C ALA A 135 2.36 6.55 -20.60
N ASP A 136 3.63 6.95 -20.71
CA ASP A 136 4.17 8.27 -20.30
C ASP A 136 3.96 8.60 -18.81
N ALA A 137 3.64 7.60 -17.98
CA ALA A 137 3.51 7.79 -16.55
C ALA A 137 4.90 7.94 -15.91
N GLN A 138 5.04 8.95 -15.05
CA GLN A 138 6.28 9.21 -14.34
C GLN A 138 6.01 9.79 -12.95
N PHE A 139 6.95 9.58 -12.02
CA PHE A 139 6.96 10.27 -10.74
C PHE A 139 8.39 10.60 -10.33
N THR A 140 8.52 11.54 -9.40
CA THR A 140 9.81 11.92 -8.82
C THR A 140 9.83 11.60 -7.33
N GLN A 141 10.98 11.15 -6.84
CA GLN A 141 11.24 10.94 -5.42
C GLN A 141 12.65 11.40 -5.08
N THR A 142 12.81 11.90 -3.86
CA THR A 142 14.08 12.40 -3.35
C THR A 142 14.74 11.36 -2.46
N PHE A 143 16.05 11.20 -2.63
CA PHE A 143 16.89 10.31 -1.84
C PHE A 143 18.01 11.11 -1.15
N PRO A 144 18.35 10.80 0.10
CA PRO A 144 19.57 11.30 0.72
C PRO A 144 20.82 10.85 -0.05
N SER A 145 21.85 11.69 -0.16
CA SER A 145 23.18 11.34 -0.72
C SER A 145 24.12 10.66 0.29
N ASN A 146 23.61 10.25 1.45
CA ASN A 146 24.40 9.64 2.52
C ASN A 146 24.43 8.09 2.45
N GLY A 147 23.86 7.50 1.40
CA GLY A 147 23.72 6.05 1.24
C GLY A 147 22.56 5.42 2.01
N GLU A 148 21.69 6.21 2.65
CA GLU A 148 20.51 5.71 3.35
C GLU A 148 19.49 5.12 2.36
N TRP A 149 18.91 3.98 2.75
CA TRP A 149 17.88 3.32 1.95
C TRP A 149 16.51 3.93 2.20
N VAL A 150 15.86 4.35 1.12
CA VAL A 150 14.51 4.89 1.13
C VAL A 150 13.58 3.93 0.38
N GLN A 151 12.39 3.69 0.92
CA GLN A 151 11.41 2.87 0.26
C GLN A 151 10.71 3.61 -0.88
N ILE A 152 10.38 2.88 -1.94
CA ILE A 152 9.62 3.38 -3.09
C ILE A 152 8.26 2.71 -3.04
N MET A 153 7.21 3.51 -2.88
CA MET A 153 5.84 3.02 -2.66
C MET A 153 4.95 3.18 -3.91
N ASN A 154 5.53 3.67 -5.01
CA ASN A 154 4.78 3.90 -6.23
C ASN A 154 4.65 2.60 -7.04
N PRO A 155 3.42 2.17 -7.39
CA PRO A 155 3.20 0.92 -8.12
C PRO A 155 3.46 1.02 -9.63
N LEU A 156 4.01 2.15 -10.11
CA LEU A 156 4.36 2.33 -11.51
C LEU A 156 5.32 1.23 -11.97
N SER A 157 5.00 0.60 -13.10
CA SER A 157 5.93 -0.28 -13.82
C SER A 157 6.97 0.59 -14.52
N ILE A 158 8.14 0.70 -13.90
CA ILE A 158 9.23 1.58 -14.32
C ILE A 158 10.03 0.86 -15.41
N SER A 159 10.31 1.56 -16.49
CA SER A 159 11.17 1.14 -17.60
C SER A 159 12.47 1.95 -17.67
N HIS A 160 12.46 3.19 -17.13
CA HIS A 160 13.65 4.02 -17.09
C HIS A 160 13.74 4.78 -15.77
N ILE A 161 14.97 4.96 -15.30
CA ILE A 161 15.29 5.78 -14.13
C ILE A 161 16.26 6.86 -14.58
N GLN A 162 15.99 8.10 -14.18
CA GLN A 162 16.86 9.23 -14.43
C GLN A 162 17.19 9.96 -13.13
N THR A 163 18.47 10.25 -12.94
CA THR A 163 18.97 11.16 -11.91
C THR A 163 19.40 12.46 -12.55
N ASN A 164 19.16 13.59 -11.88
CA ASN A 164 19.57 14.92 -12.36
C ASN A 164 20.73 15.50 -11.55
N THR A 165 21.35 14.70 -10.68
CA THR A 165 22.45 15.11 -9.81
C THR A 165 23.76 14.53 -10.34
N GLU A 166 24.76 15.37 -10.57
CA GLU A 166 26.10 14.92 -10.97
C GLU A 166 26.88 14.37 -9.76
N GLY A 167 27.78 13.42 -10.01
CA GLY A 167 28.69 12.90 -8.98
C GLY A 167 28.10 11.89 -7.99
N VAL A 168 26.81 11.55 -8.11
CA VAL A 168 26.15 10.55 -7.25
C VAL A 168 25.95 9.22 -7.96
N THR A 169 25.97 8.14 -7.19
CA THR A 169 25.62 6.80 -7.59
C THR A 169 24.40 6.35 -6.82
N CYS A 170 23.33 6.02 -7.53
CA CYS A 170 22.11 5.48 -6.95
C CYS A 170 21.95 4.01 -7.31
N ILE A 171 21.50 3.22 -6.33
CA ILE A 171 21.17 1.81 -6.48
C ILE A 171 19.69 1.65 -6.16
N PHE A 172 18.95 1.01 -7.06
CA PHE A 172 17.52 0.74 -6.91
C PHE A 172 17.28 -0.77 -6.96
N ASN A 173 16.45 -1.25 -6.03
CA ASN A 173 16.03 -2.65 -6.01
C ASN A 173 14.63 -2.76 -6.61
N GLY A 174 14.50 -3.61 -7.63
CA GLY A 174 13.23 -4.02 -8.19
C GLY A 174 12.55 -5.07 -7.33
N ILE A 175 11.26 -5.27 -7.61
CA ILE A 175 10.44 -6.27 -6.92
C ILE A 175 10.89 -7.71 -7.17
N ASP A 176 11.57 -7.98 -8.28
CA ASP A 176 12.11 -9.28 -8.69
C ASP A 176 13.55 -9.54 -8.18
N HIS A 177 14.01 -8.75 -7.21
CA HIS A 177 15.40 -8.68 -6.76
C HIS A 177 16.42 -8.20 -7.82
N SER A 178 15.95 -7.61 -8.92
CA SER A 178 16.81 -6.87 -9.82
C SER A 178 17.43 -5.69 -9.10
N VAL A 179 18.63 -5.33 -9.58
CA VAL A 179 19.37 -4.18 -9.07
C VAL A 179 19.71 -3.30 -10.27
N THR A 180 19.27 -2.05 -10.21
CA THR A 180 19.59 -1.04 -11.22
C THR A 180 20.47 0.02 -10.60
N THR A 181 21.63 0.25 -11.22
CA THR A 181 22.58 1.28 -10.78
C THR A 181 22.56 2.44 -11.76
N VAL A 182 22.42 3.66 -11.25
CA VAL A 182 22.43 4.90 -12.00
C VAL A 182 23.57 5.77 -11.52
N VAL A 183 24.41 6.26 -12.42
CA VAL A 183 25.60 7.07 -12.09
C VAL A 183 25.50 8.44 -12.76
N GLY A 184 25.61 9.51 -11.98
CA GLY A 184 25.57 10.88 -12.46
C GLY A 184 24.20 11.25 -13.05
N THR A 185 24.19 11.99 -14.16
CA THR A 185 22.95 12.52 -14.78
C THR A 185 22.37 11.62 -15.87
N GLN A 186 22.40 10.31 -15.66
CA GLN A 186 22.09 9.34 -16.71
C GLN A 186 20.64 8.87 -16.67
N LEU A 187 20.10 8.62 -17.87
CA LEU A 187 18.90 7.81 -18.08
C LEU A 187 19.35 6.36 -18.21
N VAL A 188 18.88 5.50 -17.30
CA VAL A 188 19.22 4.08 -17.27
C VAL A 188 17.96 3.25 -17.45
N ASP A 189 18.07 2.25 -18.32
CA ASP A 189 17.04 1.24 -18.53
C ASP A 189 17.07 0.22 -17.38
N VAL A 190 15.91 -0.03 -16.77
CA VAL A 190 15.73 -1.05 -15.71
C VAL A 190 15.51 -2.46 -16.28
N GLY A 191 15.48 -2.61 -17.62
CA GLY A 191 15.20 -3.85 -18.31
C GLY A 191 13.69 -4.05 -18.50
N PRO A 192 13.16 -5.29 -18.40
CA PRO A 192 11.72 -5.51 -18.42
C PRO A 192 11.01 -4.60 -17.41
N PRO A 193 9.96 -3.85 -17.81
CA PRO A 193 9.31 -2.88 -16.94
C PRO A 193 8.81 -3.49 -15.63
N GLN A 194 9.15 -2.86 -14.50
CA GLN A 194 8.88 -3.41 -13.17
C GLN A 194 8.81 -2.34 -12.08
N THR A 195 8.21 -2.66 -10.94
CA THR A 195 8.17 -1.76 -9.78
C THR A 195 9.51 -1.75 -9.05
N GLN A 196 9.92 -0.55 -8.62
CA GLN A 196 11.06 -0.38 -7.73
C GLN A 196 10.54 -0.31 -6.30
N ILE A 197 11.20 -1.01 -5.37
CA ILE A 197 10.74 -1.14 -3.97
C ILE A 197 11.61 -0.35 -2.99
N SER A 198 12.85 -0.05 -3.36
CA SER A 198 13.76 0.76 -2.55
C SER A 198 14.89 1.34 -3.38
N GLY A 199 15.49 2.42 -2.90
CA GLY A 199 16.70 2.98 -3.49
C GLY A 199 17.60 3.64 -2.46
N SER A 200 18.87 3.77 -2.78
CA SER A 200 19.90 4.45 -1.99
C SER A 200 20.83 5.21 -2.93
N CYS A 201 21.27 6.42 -2.53
CA CYS A 201 22.19 7.25 -3.32
C CYS A 201 23.38 7.71 -2.46
N ALA A 202 24.58 7.70 -3.05
CA ALA A 202 25.83 8.14 -2.40
C ALA A 202 26.84 8.72 -3.40
#